data_AF-A0A1S2IPK7-F1
#
_entry.id   AF-A0A1S2IPK7-F1
#
_cell.length_a   1.000
_cell.length_b   1.000
_cell.length_c   1.000
_cell.angle_alpha   90.00
_cell.angle_beta   90.00
_cell.angle_gamma   90.00
#
_symmetry.space_group_name_H-M   'P 1'
#
loop_
_entity.id
_entity.type
_entity.pdbx_description
1 polymer ?
#
loop_
_entity_poly.entity_id
_entity_poly.type
_entity_poly.pdbx_seq_one_letter_code
_entity_poly.pdbx_strand_id
1 'polypeptide(L)'
;MPYRVDVVLTQEERTAQRKLIGTLNMRNAMWFEPDVGFCIWRDQRDSQAWGAGIPELSAHFDTLAIPYVVRPEVQAVGKRQKAGLTLVVRWEELPSLTRWAPSFQKQIDNAHAEMDAAASGS
;
A
#
# COMPACT_ATOMS: atom_id res chain seq x y z
N MET A 1 -2.00 -37.16 -6.44
CA MET A 1 -1.70 -36.14 -7.47
C MET A 1 -2.60 -34.94 -7.21
N PRO A 2 -2.19 -33.90 -6.44
CA PRO A 2 -3.02 -32.71 -6.33
C PRO A 2 -2.82 -31.84 -7.58
N TYR A 3 -3.92 -31.54 -8.27
CA TYR A 3 -3.96 -30.57 -9.36
C TYR A 3 -3.50 -29.22 -8.80
N ARG A 4 -2.31 -28.75 -9.21
CA ARG A 4 -1.97 -27.33 -9.10
C ARG A 4 -2.91 -26.60 -10.05
N VAL A 5 -3.91 -25.94 -9.50
CA VAL A 5 -4.62 -24.89 -10.22
C VAL A 5 -3.60 -23.75 -10.32
N ASP A 6 -2.84 -23.72 -11.41
CA ASP A 6 -2.09 -22.53 -11.77
C ASP A 6 -3.14 -21.43 -11.94
N VAL A 7 -3.23 -20.53 -10.95
CA VAL A 7 -4.15 -19.40 -11.00
C VAL A 7 -3.68 -18.53 -12.15
N VAL A 8 -4.31 -18.69 -13.31
CA VAL A 8 -4.02 -17.86 -14.48
C VAL A 8 -4.61 -16.49 -14.20
N LEU A 9 -3.76 -15.57 -13.74
CA LEU A 9 -4.13 -14.17 -13.57
C LEU A 9 -4.58 -13.59 -14.91
N THR A 10 -5.68 -12.85 -14.88
CA THR A 10 -6.16 -12.04 -16.02
C THR A 10 -5.12 -10.97 -16.38
N GLN A 11 -5.19 -10.46 -17.60
CA GLN A 11 -4.27 -9.42 -18.06
C GLN A 11 -4.39 -8.13 -17.22
N GLU A 12 -5.58 -7.84 -16.71
CA GLU A 12 -5.86 -6.72 -15.82
C GLU A 12 -5.22 -6.93 -14.46
N GLU A 13 -5.42 -8.08 -13.82
CA GLU A 13 -4.77 -8.44 -12.55
C GLU A 13 -3.24 -8.44 -12.66
N ARG A 14 -2.67 -8.96 -13.76
CA ARG A 14 -1.21 -8.89 -13.99
C ARG A 14 -0.71 -7.46 -14.11
N THR A 15 -1.51 -6.57 -14.68
CA THR A 15 -1.14 -5.17 -14.85
C THR A 15 -1.25 -4.44 -13.51
N ALA A 16 -2.35 -4.63 -12.78
CA ALA A 16 -2.54 -4.11 -11.44
C ALA A 16 -1.45 -4.61 -10.48
N GLN A 17 -1.11 -5.90 -10.52
CA GLN A 17 -0.06 -6.48 -9.68
C GLN A 17 1.31 -5.86 -9.97
N ARG A 18 1.71 -5.72 -11.25
CA ARG A 18 2.99 -5.07 -11.61
C ARG A 18 3.04 -3.62 -11.13
N LYS A 19 1.95 -2.88 -11.26
CA LYS A 19 1.83 -1.49 -10.80
C LYS A 19 1.86 -1.37 -9.28
N LEU A 20 1.20 -2.27 -8.58
CA LEU A 20 1.25 -2.38 -7.12
C LEU A 20 2.68 -2.63 -6.64
N ILE A 21 3.35 -3.66 -7.17
CA ILE A 21 4.74 -3.98 -6.81
C ILE A 21 5.67 -2.80 -7.13
N GLY A 22 5.49 -2.16 -8.29
CA GLY A 22 6.22 -0.94 -8.64
C GLY A 22 6.04 0.15 -7.60
N THR A 23 4.79 0.39 -7.17
CA THR A 23 4.44 1.40 -6.16
C THR A 23 5.09 1.11 -4.81
N LEU A 24 5.00 -0.13 -4.33
CA LEU A 24 5.59 -0.57 -3.05
C LEU A 24 7.12 -0.46 -3.05
N ASN A 25 7.76 -0.56 -4.22
CA ASN A 25 9.21 -0.41 -4.34
C ASN A 25 9.69 1.05 -4.34
N MET A 26 8.82 2.03 -4.64
CA MET A 26 9.23 3.43 -4.71
C MET A 26 9.55 4.05 -3.34
N ARG A 27 9.14 3.41 -2.23
CA ARG A 27 9.35 3.78 -0.80
C ARG A 27 8.93 5.19 -0.36
N ASN A 28 8.60 6.09 -1.29
CA ASN A 28 8.26 7.47 -1.01
C ASN A 28 6.81 7.61 -0.55
N ALA A 29 6.63 8.40 0.52
CA ALA A 29 5.32 8.69 1.13
C ALA A 29 4.54 7.42 1.49
N MET A 30 5.26 6.39 1.97
CA MET A 30 4.69 5.17 2.51
C MET A 30 5.24 4.95 3.92
N TRP A 31 4.37 4.59 4.85
CA TRP A 31 4.74 4.33 6.24
C TRP A 31 3.78 3.33 6.87
N PHE A 32 4.17 2.78 8.01
CA PHE A 32 3.28 2.02 8.87
C PHE A 32 2.84 2.90 10.02
N GLU A 33 1.54 2.96 10.25
CA GLU A 33 0.93 3.65 11.37
C GLU A 33 0.49 2.58 12.40
N PRO A 34 1.00 2.63 13.66
CA PRO A 34 0.84 1.56 14.64
C PRO A 34 -0.58 1.05 14.84
N ASP A 35 -1.54 1.96 15.00
CA ASP A 35 -2.94 1.62 15.32
C ASP A 35 -3.83 1.44 14.08
N VAL A 36 -3.26 1.65 12.89
CA VAL A 36 -4.05 1.79 11.66
C VAL A 36 -3.65 0.79 10.60
N GLY A 37 -2.37 0.72 10.23
CA GLY A 37 -1.89 -0.17 9.17
C GLY A 37 -0.88 0.47 8.25
N PHE A 38 -0.84 -0.01 7.01
CA PHE A 38 0.04 0.49 5.97
C PHE A 38 -0.59 1.66 5.22
N CYS A 39 0.13 2.77 5.14
CA CYS A 39 -0.34 4.02 4.58
C CYS A 39 0.48 4.41 3.34
N ILE A 40 -0.20 4.86 2.29
CA ILE A 40 0.37 5.43 1.08
C ILE A 40 -0.27 6.80 0.85
N TRP A 41 0.50 7.88 0.96
CA TRP A 41 0.02 9.23 0.68
C TRP A 41 0.40 9.69 -0.71
N ARG A 42 -0.53 10.41 -1.36
CA ARG A 42 -0.30 11.10 -2.63
C ARG A 42 -0.85 12.51 -2.60
N ASP A 43 -0.10 13.43 -3.20
CA ASP A 43 -0.54 14.80 -3.44
C ASP A 43 -1.74 14.80 -4.40
N GLN A 44 -2.79 15.52 -4.02
CA GLN A 44 -3.99 15.66 -4.83
C GLN A 44 -3.72 16.39 -6.16
N ARG A 45 -2.74 17.30 -6.21
CA ARG A 45 -2.42 18.13 -7.39
C ARG A 45 -1.46 17.45 -8.38
N ASP A 46 -0.50 16.68 -7.88
CA ASP A 46 0.43 15.92 -8.74
C ASP A 46 -0.21 14.63 -9.29
N SER A 47 -1.40 14.27 -8.79
CA SER A 47 -2.19 13.10 -9.22
C SER A 47 -2.54 13.05 -10.71
N GLN A 48 -2.54 14.19 -11.41
CA GLN A 48 -2.91 14.27 -12.83
C GLN A 48 -1.75 14.06 -13.81
N ALA A 49 -0.49 14.21 -13.39
CA ALA A 49 0.60 14.26 -14.36
C ALA A 49 1.15 12.87 -14.73
N TRP A 50 1.05 11.86 -13.85
CA TRP A 50 1.79 10.60 -14.00
C TRP A 50 1.07 9.36 -13.44
N GLY A 51 -0.26 9.31 -13.49
CA GLY A 51 -1.02 8.09 -13.16
C GLY A 51 -0.74 7.47 -11.79
N ALA A 52 -0.26 8.28 -10.85
CA ALA A 52 0.15 7.85 -9.51
C ALA A 52 -0.77 8.43 -8.42
N GLY A 53 -1.90 8.99 -8.84
CA GLY A 53 -2.93 9.51 -7.96
C GLY A 53 -3.68 8.40 -7.23
N ILE A 54 -4.32 8.76 -6.12
CA ILE A 54 -5.13 7.83 -5.33
C ILE A 54 -6.26 7.18 -6.15
N PRO A 55 -6.94 7.85 -7.11
CA PRO A 55 -7.92 7.17 -7.96
C PRO A 55 -7.37 6.02 -8.82
N GLU A 56 -6.16 6.16 -9.38
CA GLU A 56 -5.54 5.09 -10.18
C GLU A 56 -5.00 3.98 -9.28
N LEU A 57 -4.40 4.38 -8.15
CA LEU A 57 -3.93 3.42 -7.15
C LEU A 57 -5.10 2.60 -6.58
N SER A 58 -6.20 3.26 -6.21
CA SER A 58 -7.39 2.60 -5.68
C SER A 58 -7.99 1.62 -6.69
N ALA A 59 -8.01 1.96 -7.98
CA ALA A 59 -8.48 1.04 -9.03
C ALA A 59 -7.64 -0.24 -9.12
N HIS A 60 -6.33 -0.17 -8.88
CA HIS A 60 -5.48 -1.36 -8.80
C HIS A 60 -5.79 -2.19 -7.55
N PHE A 61 -6.07 -1.56 -6.41
CA PHE A 61 -6.47 -2.26 -5.20
C PHE A 61 -7.84 -2.94 -5.37
N ASP A 62 -8.81 -2.25 -6.00
CA ASP A 62 -10.12 -2.80 -6.35
C ASP A 62 -9.99 -4.01 -7.29
N THR A 63 -9.15 -3.90 -8.33
CA THR A 63 -8.90 -4.98 -9.30
C THR A 63 -8.32 -6.23 -8.62
N LEU A 64 -7.46 -6.03 -7.61
CA LEU A 64 -6.82 -7.10 -6.85
C LEU A 64 -7.64 -7.53 -5.63
N ALA A 65 -8.82 -6.95 -5.44
CA ALA A 65 -9.69 -7.14 -4.28
C ALA A 65 -8.96 -6.98 -2.93
N ILE A 66 -8.07 -6.00 -2.84
CA ILE A 66 -7.35 -5.65 -1.61
C ILE A 66 -8.17 -4.59 -0.87
N PRO A 67 -8.68 -4.85 0.34
CA PRO A 67 -9.45 -3.84 1.07
C PRO A 67 -8.59 -2.64 1.48
N TYR A 68 -9.13 -1.44 1.28
CA TYR A 68 -8.46 -0.19 1.65
C TYR A 68 -9.46 0.88 2.12
N VAL A 69 -8.94 1.91 2.76
CA VAL A 69 -9.68 3.12 3.13
C VAL A 69 -8.93 4.33 2.59
N VAL A 70 -9.65 5.30 2.02
CA VAL A 70 -9.06 6.59 1.60
C VAL A 70 -9.42 7.66 2.61
N ARG A 71 -8.42 8.41 3.07
CA ARG A 71 -8.59 9.52 4.02
C ARG A 71 -7.96 10.80 3.46
N PRO A 72 -8.65 11.95 3.49
CA PRO A 72 -8.03 13.22 3.18
C PRO A 72 -7.08 13.64 4.30
N GLU A 73 -5.86 14.05 3.93
CA GLU A 73 -4.81 14.39 4.89
C GLU A 73 -3.87 15.47 4.35
N VAL A 74 -3.35 16.31 5.23
CA VAL A 74 -2.31 17.29 4.89
C VAL A 74 -0.97 16.78 5.41
N GLN A 75 -0.02 16.57 4.51
CA GLN A 75 1.33 16.09 4.83
C GLN A 75 2.37 17.18 4.57
N ALA A 76 3.40 17.20 5.42
CA ALA A 76 4.54 18.09 5.26
C ALA A 76 5.52 17.50 4.23
N VAL A 77 5.58 18.10 3.05
CA VAL A 77 6.49 17.68 1.97
C VAL A 77 7.55 18.75 1.78
N GLY A 78 8.76 18.47 2.28
CA GLY A 78 9.84 19.46 2.33
C GLY A 78 9.48 20.62 3.25
N LYS A 79 9.39 21.84 2.70
CA LYS A 79 9.02 23.06 3.44
C LYS A 79 7.54 23.46 3.29
N ARG A 80 6.71 22.65 2.63
CA ARG A 80 5.32 22.99 2.31
C ARG A 80 4.35 21.99 2.92
N GLN A 81 3.23 22.49 3.42
CA GLN A 81 2.06 21.67 3.75
C GLN A 81 1.28 21.41 2.47
N LYS A 82 1.08 20.14 2.11
CA LYS A 82 0.35 19.73 0.91
C LYS A 82 -0.88 18.93 1.30
N ALA A 83 -2.04 19.36 0.81
CA ALA A 83 -3.25 18.56 0.91
C ALA A 83 -3.16 17.38 -0.06
N GLY A 84 -3.54 16.21 0.41
CA GLY A 84 -3.51 14.98 -0.36
C GLY A 84 -4.48 13.95 0.19
N LEU A 85 -4.30 12.74 -0.27
CA LEU A 85 -5.12 11.59 0.09
C LEU A 85 -4.19 10.46 0.52
N THR A 86 -4.52 9.82 1.64
CA THR A 86 -3.85 8.64 2.16
C THR A 86 -4.72 7.43 1.87
N LEU A 87 -4.17 6.46 1.13
CA LEU A 87 -4.74 5.12 1.03
C LEU A 87 -4.16 4.28 2.16
N VAL A 88 -5.04 3.65 2.91
CA VAL A 88 -4.72 2.87 4.10
C VAL A 88 -5.17 1.44 3.89
N VAL A 89 -4.25 0.49 4.01
CA VAL A 89 -4.55 -0.93 4.18
C VAL A 89 -4.42 -1.24 5.66
N ARG A 90 -5.49 -1.70 6.28
CA ARG A 90 -5.47 -2.00 7.72
C ARG A 90 -4.61 -3.21 8.00
N TRP A 91 -4.06 -3.30 9.22
CA TRP A 91 -3.24 -4.43 9.64
C TRP A 91 -3.90 -5.79 9.37
N GLU A 92 -5.20 -5.91 9.69
CA GLU A 92 -5.98 -7.12 9.46
C GLU A 92 -6.14 -7.50 7.98
N GLU A 93 -5.97 -6.53 7.07
CA GLU A 93 -6.11 -6.69 5.62
C GLU A 93 -4.75 -6.82 4.89
N LEU A 94 -3.63 -6.65 5.58
CA LEU A 94 -2.30 -6.81 4.98
C LEU A 94 -2.04 -8.19 4.37
N PRO A 95 -2.60 -9.31 4.86
CA PRO A 95 -2.50 -10.60 4.16
C PRO A 95 -3.06 -10.57 2.73
N SER A 96 -4.09 -9.76 2.48
CA SER A 96 -4.65 -9.55 1.14
C SER A 96 -3.66 -8.82 0.23
N LEU A 97 -2.86 -7.90 0.78
CA LEU A 97 -1.78 -7.21 0.07
C LEU A 97 -0.59 -8.15 -0.23
N THR A 98 -0.14 -8.93 0.77
CA THR A 98 1.04 -9.80 0.62
C THR A 98 0.78 -11.01 -0.25
N ARG A 99 -0.48 -11.44 -0.43
CA ARG A 99 -0.87 -12.40 -1.46
C ARG A 99 -0.39 -11.97 -2.86
N TRP A 100 -0.45 -10.68 -3.17
CA TRP A 100 -0.09 -10.13 -4.47
C TRP A 100 1.36 -9.65 -4.56
N ALA A 101 1.93 -9.24 -3.42
CA ALA A 101 3.33 -8.83 -3.30
C ALA A 101 4.02 -9.54 -2.11
N PRO A 102 4.38 -10.84 -2.24
CA PRO A 102 4.93 -11.62 -1.12
C PRO A 102 6.23 -11.06 -0.55
N SER A 103 7.04 -10.40 -1.39
CA SER A 103 8.28 -9.73 -0.96
C SER A 103 8.03 -8.57 0.02
N PHE A 104 6.79 -8.06 0.08
CA PHE A 104 6.40 -7.00 1.00
C PHE A 104 6.23 -7.51 2.44
N GLN A 105 6.04 -8.82 2.65
CA GLN A 105 5.90 -9.42 3.97
C GLN A 105 7.07 -9.04 4.90
N LYS A 106 8.30 -9.03 4.38
CA LYS A 106 9.47 -8.64 5.16
C LYS A 106 9.40 -7.20 5.71
N GLN A 107 8.76 -6.28 4.98
CA GLN A 107 8.60 -4.90 5.45
C GLN A 107 7.55 -4.83 6.57
N ILE A 108 6.50 -5.63 6.47
CA ILE A 108 5.45 -5.77 7.49
C ILE A 108 6.05 -6.37 8.78
N ASP A 109 6.82 -7.44 8.65
CA ASP A 109 7.47 -8.09 9.79
C ASP A 109 8.43 -7.14 10.52
N ASN A 110 9.21 -6.36 9.75
CA ASN A 110 10.10 -5.35 10.32
C ASN A 110 9.31 -4.26 11.06
N ALA A 111 8.19 -3.79 10.50
CA ALA A 111 7.36 -2.78 11.13
C ALA A 111 6.76 -3.28 12.46
N HIS A 112 6.28 -4.52 12.50
CA HIS A 112 5.84 -5.17 13.74
C HIS A 112 6.98 -5.23 14.78
N ALA A 113 8.17 -5.67 14.37
CA ALA A 113 9.31 -5.75 15.27
C ALA A 113 9.73 -4.38 15.84
N GLU A 114 9.69 -3.33 15.03
CA GLU A 114 9.97 -1.95 15.48
C GLU A 114 8.93 -1.46 16.48
N MET A 115 7.65 -1.77 16.26
CA MET A 115 6.55 -1.42 17.18
C MET A 115 6.66 -2.16 18.51
N ASP A 116 6.95 -3.46 18.49
CA ASP A 116 7.15 -4.27 19.70
C ASP A 116 8.35 -3.81 20.51
N ALA A 117 9.44 -3.41 19.83
CA ALA A 117 10.62 -2.84 20.47
C ALA A 117 10.31 -1.49 21.13
N ALA A 118 9.50 -0.63 20.49
CA ALA A 118 9.07 0.65 21.06
C ALA A 118 8.16 0.47 22.29
N ALA A 119 7.28 -0.52 22.29
CA ALA A 119 6.39 -0.83 23.40
C ALA A 119 7.14 -1.46 24.60
N SER A 120 8.19 -2.24 24.35
CA SER A 120 8.97 -2.93 25.39
C SER A 120 10.05 -2.05 26.05
N GLY A 121 10.34 -0.88 25.47
CA GLY A 121 11.32 0.10 25.97
C GLY A 121 10.73 1.25 26.78
N SER A 122 9.42 1.21 27.08
CA SER A 122 8.70 2.20 27.89
C SER A 122 8.49 1.75 29.32
#